data_AF-A0A1N6IBX8-F1
#
_entry.id   AF-A0A1N6IBX8-F1
#
_cell.length_a   1.000
_cell.length_b   1.000
_cell.length_c   1.000
_cell.angle_alpha   90.00
_cell.angle_beta   90.00
_cell.angle_gamma   90.00
#
_symmetry.space_group_name_H-M   'P 1'
#
loop_
_entity.id
_entity.type
_entity.pdbx_description
1 polymer ?
#
loop_
_entity_poly.entity_id
_entity_poly.type
_entity_poly.pdbx_seq_one_letter_code
_entity_poly.pdbx_strand_id
1 'polypeptide(L)'
;MLSALTYLLAMIGGIAAVVGGVIFLFKQKTVVTQEGQVTDIDIPFLGKVRSNYPSIIVAFIGAAVMIFTVSRVDPTVPTIDLSADVGVAEGSRRSGLPVIIAAVPQQYLGLTTLDETGKGKFDFTVEKTPGTAYNVVVLQPVEVTEDGITRYQSIHGPAQVTEDQKHLIFTGVLR
;
A
#
# COMPACT_ATOMS: atom_id res chain seq x y z
N MET A 1 -6.21 -14.45 9.05
CA MET A 1 -5.68 -13.13 9.44
C MET A 1 -4.42 -13.34 10.24
N LEU A 2 -3.27 -12.89 9.75
CA LEU A 2 -2.08 -12.75 10.59
C LEU A 2 -2.26 -11.46 11.38
N SER A 3 -2.31 -11.55 12.71
CA SER A 3 -2.55 -10.37 13.55
C SER A 3 -1.30 -9.50 13.61
N ALA A 4 -1.43 -8.23 14.02
CA ALA A 4 -0.28 -7.36 14.30
C ALA A 4 0.73 -8.03 15.26
N LEU A 5 0.23 -8.84 16.20
CA LEU A 5 1.04 -9.68 17.07
C LEU A 5 1.85 -10.73 16.29
N THR A 6 1.28 -11.37 15.26
CA THR A 6 2.02 -12.34 14.45
C THR A 6 3.14 -11.68 13.63
N TYR A 7 2.91 -10.48 13.09
CA TYR A 7 3.97 -9.71 12.42
C TYR A 7 5.07 -9.28 13.38
N LEU A 8 4.71 -8.82 14.58
CA LEU A 8 5.67 -8.47 15.63
C LEU A 8 6.52 -9.68 16.05
N LEU A 9 5.89 -10.82 16.28
CA LEU A 9 6.59 -12.07 16.63
C LEU A 9 7.49 -12.56 15.49
N ALA A 10 7.05 -12.45 14.24
CA ALA A 10 7.86 -12.78 13.07
C ALA A 10 9.07 -11.83 12.95
N MET A 11 8.89 -10.54 13.22
CA MET A 11 9.97 -9.55 13.22
C MET A 11 11.00 -9.84 14.31
N ILE A 12 10.55 -10.07 15.55
CA ILE A 12 11.43 -10.41 16.68
C ILE A 12 12.15 -11.74 16.40
N GLY A 13 11.44 -12.75 15.89
CA GLY A 13 12.01 -14.03 15.50
C GLY A 13 13.07 -13.90 14.40
N GLY A 14 12.81 -13.08 13.38
CA GLY A 14 13.76 -12.76 12.32
C GLY A 14 15.02 -12.07 12.85
N ILE A 15 14.87 -11.07 13.72
CA ILE A 15 16.00 -10.38 14.37
C ILE A 15 16.81 -11.36 15.21
N ALA A 16 16.16 -12.20 16.02
CA ALA A 16 16.82 -13.20 16.84
C ALA A 16 17.56 -14.24 15.99
N ALA A 17 17.00 -14.65 14.86
CA ALA A 17 17.65 -15.57 13.92
C ALA A 17 18.88 -14.95 13.25
N VAL A 18 18.81 -13.68 12.84
CA VAL A 18 19.94 -12.95 12.25
C VAL A 18 21.06 -12.76 13.27
N VAL A 19 20.74 -12.19 14.46
CA VAL A 19 21.71 -11.95 15.52
C VAL A 19 22.31 -13.28 16.02
N GLY A 20 21.46 -14.28 16.25
CA GLY A 20 21.89 -15.62 16.65
C GLY A 20 22.78 -16.29 15.60
N GLY A 21 22.43 -16.18 14.32
CA GLY A 21 23.22 -16.70 13.20
C GLY A 21 24.60 -16.04 13.11
N VAL A 22 24.68 -14.70 13.25
CA VAL A 22 25.95 -13.96 13.27
C VAL A 22 26.81 -14.38 14.46
N ILE A 23 26.23 -14.46 15.67
CA ILE A 23 26.97 -14.93 16.87
C ILE A 23 27.46 -16.37 16.68
N PHE A 24 26.65 -17.23 16.07
CA PHE A 24 27.02 -18.62 15.82
C PHE A 24 28.14 -18.73 14.79
N LEU A 25 28.12 -17.92 13.73
CA LEU A 25 29.22 -17.82 12.75
C LEU A 25 30.54 -17.43 13.42
N PHE A 26 30.53 -16.49 14.37
CA PHE A 26 31.74 -16.10 15.11
C PHE A 26 32.20 -17.16 16.11
N LYS A 27 31.30 -17.99 16.65
CA LYS A 27 31.64 -19.09 17.56
C LYS A 27 31.98 -20.40 16.85
N GLN A 28 31.78 -20.48 15.53
CA GLN A 28 32.06 -21.69 14.78
C GLN A 28 33.57 -21.96 14.76
N LYS A 29 33.96 -23.19 15.08
CA LYS A 29 35.34 -23.63 14.87
C LYS A 29 35.64 -23.57 13.37
N THR A 30 36.69 -22.83 13.00
CA THR A 30 37.21 -22.82 11.64
C THR A 30 37.49 -24.24 11.16
N VAL A 31 36.86 -24.63 10.06
CA VAL A 31 37.14 -25.91 9.41
C VAL A 31 38.47 -25.74 8.69
N VAL A 32 39.45 -26.54 9.10
CA VAL A 32 40.77 -26.58 8.48
C VAL A 32 40.71 -27.64 7.39
N THR A 33 41.19 -27.33 6.17
CA THR A 33 41.26 -28.33 5.10
C THR A 33 42.25 -29.45 5.49
N GLN A 34 42.23 -30.58 4.77
CA GLN A 34 43.17 -31.68 5.02
C GLN A 34 44.65 -31.23 4.89
N GLU A 35 44.93 -30.13 4.18
CA GLU A 35 46.27 -29.53 4.09
C GLU A 35 46.61 -28.52 5.23
N GLY A 36 45.77 -28.39 6.26
CA GLY A 36 46.05 -27.48 7.37
C GLY A 36 45.74 -26.01 7.09
N GLN A 37 45.14 -25.69 5.93
CA GLN A 37 44.81 -24.31 5.57
C GLN A 37 43.51 -23.85 6.23
N VAL A 38 43.58 -22.67 6.84
CA VAL A 38 42.42 -21.96 7.39
C VAL A 38 41.93 -20.99 6.34
N THR A 39 40.62 -20.99 6.13
CA THR A 39 39.99 -20.11 5.14
C THR A 39 39.77 -18.72 5.72
N ASP A 40 40.53 -17.75 5.23
CA ASP A 40 40.37 -16.33 5.55
C ASP A 40 39.54 -15.66 4.43
N ILE A 41 38.47 -14.95 4.82
CA ILE A 41 37.63 -14.19 3.90
C ILE A 41 37.85 -12.72 4.19
N ASP A 42 38.20 -11.93 3.17
CA ASP A 42 38.39 -10.50 3.31
C ASP A 42 37.07 -9.76 3.06
N ILE A 43 36.52 -9.14 4.10
CA ILE A 43 35.26 -8.40 4.03
C ILE A 43 35.60 -6.91 3.97
N PRO A 44 35.09 -6.17 2.95
CA PRO A 44 35.24 -4.72 2.91
C PRO A 44 34.74 -4.12 4.24
N PHE A 45 35.53 -3.23 4.85
CA PHE A 45 35.29 -2.56 6.15
C PHE A 45 35.47 -3.40 7.43
N LEU A 46 35.37 -4.73 7.37
CA LEU A 46 35.48 -5.62 8.55
C LEU A 46 36.83 -6.37 8.61
N GLY A 47 37.61 -6.34 7.52
CA GLY A 47 38.91 -7.01 7.44
C GLY A 47 38.76 -8.52 7.27
N LYS A 48 39.85 -9.25 7.55
CA LYS A 48 39.90 -10.70 7.38
C LYS A 48 39.12 -11.42 8.49
N VAL A 49 38.05 -12.10 8.11
CA VAL A 49 37.26 -12.94 8.98
C VAL A 49 37.56 -14.40 8.68
N ARG A 50 37.99 -15.12 9.72
CA ARG A 50 38.11 -16.59 9.71
C ARG A 50 36.71 -17.19 9.70
N SER A 51 36.33 -17.85 8.62
CA SER A 51 34.99 -18.43 8.50
C SER A 51 34.96 -19.69 7.62
N ASN A 52 33.82 -20.35 7.61
CA ASN A 52 33.56 -21.56 6.85
C ASN A 52 32.67 -21.19 5.64
N TYR A 53 33.19 -21.27 4.41
CA TYR A 53 32.44 -20.97 3.17
C TYR A 53 31.03 -21.61 3.11
N PRO A 54 30.84 -22.89 3.45
CA PRO A 54 29.52 -23.53 3.55
C PRO A 54 28.51 -22.77 4.42
N SER A 55 28.92 -22.27 5.59
CA SER A 55 28.01 -21.57 6.50
C SER A 55 27.54 -20.24 5.92
N ILE A 56 28.43 -19.53 5.22
CA ILE A 56 28.11 -18.27 4.56
C ILE A 56 27.14 -18.51 3.39
N ILE A 57 27.37 -19.53 2.57
CA ILE A 57 26.48 -19.90 1.47
C ILE A 57 25.08 -20.20 2.01
N VAL A 58 24.98 -20.99 3.08
CA VAL A 58 23.68 -21.30 3.72
C VAL A 58 23.00 -20.05 4.26
N ALA A 59 23.75 -19.11 4.85
CA ALA A 59 23.20 -17.84 5.32
C ALA A 59 22.62 -17.00 4.17
N PHE A 60 23.32 -16.89 3.03
CA PHE A 60 22.82 -16.18 1.85
C PHE A 60 21.58 -16.85 1.23
N ILE A 61 21.56 -18.18 1.14
CA ILE A 61 20.38 -18.92 0.67
C ILE A 61 19.18 -18.66 1.59
N GLY A 62 19.38 -18.72 2.91
CA GLY A 62 18.35 -18.42 3.89
C GLY A 62 17.79 -17.01 3.74
N ALA A 63 18.66 -16.01 3.57
CA ALA A 63 18.26 -14.63 3.33
C ALA A 63 17.47 -14.47 2.02
N ALA A 64 17.91 -15.12 0.94
CA ALA A 64 17.21 -15.09 -0.35
C ALA A 64 15.80 -15.70 -0.27
N VAL A 65 15.65 -16.85 0.40
CA VAL A 65 14.35 -17.49 0.63
C VAL A 65 13.45 -16.59 1.47
N MET A 66 13.97 -16.00 2.54
CA MET A 66 13.21 -15.09 3.40
C MET A 66 12.70 -13.86 2.62
N ILE A 67 13.57 -13.20 1.86
CA ILE A 67 13.19 -12.05 1.02
C ILE A 67 12.13 -12.47 -0.01
N PHE A 68 12.31 -13.62 -0.66
CA PHE A 68 11.35 -14.14 -1.61
C PHE A 68 9.97 -14.37 -0.97
N THR A 69 9.91 -14.99 0.21
CA THR A 69 8.65 -15.23 0.91
C THR A 69 7.98 -13.94 1.35
N VAL A 70 8.72 -13.00 1.96
CA VAL A 70 8.16 -11.71 2.42
C VAL A 70 7.64 -10.88 1.25
N SER A 71 8.34 -10.89 0.10
CA SER A 71 7.93 -10.16 -1.11
C SER A 71 6.63 -10.65 -1.74
N ARG A 72 6.11 -11.81 -1.31
CA ARG A 72 4.90 -12.45 -1.83
C ARG A 72 3.70 -12.33 -0.89
N VAL A 73 3.88 -11.76 0.30
CA VAL A 73 2.78 -11.53 1.24
C VAL A 73 2.19 -10.15 0.93
N ASP A 74 1.02 -10.12 0.31
CA ASP A 74 0.31 -8.87 0.07
C ASP A 74 -0.09 -8.24 1.42
N PRO A 75 0.16 -6.94 1.63
CA PRO A 75 -0.29 -6.26 2.83
C PRO A 75 -1.82 -6.28 2.87
N THR A 76 -2.39 -6.89 3.90
CA THR A 76 -3.83 -6.84 4.11
C THR A 76 -4.22 -5.46 4.64
N VAL A 77 -4.97 -4.70 3.84
CA VAL A 77 -5.56 -3.43 4.27
C VAL A 77 -6.70 -3.72 5.25
N PRO A 78 -6.74 -3.12 6.44
CA PRO A 78 -7.83 -3.33 7.39
C PRO A 78 -9.16 -2.87 6.80
N THR A 79 -10.18 -3.72 6.86
CA THR A 79 -11.53 -3.42 6.40
C THR A 79 -12.42 -3.03 7.58
N ILE A 80 -13.32 -2.07 7.36
CA ILE A 80 -14.39 -1.73 8.30
C ILE A 80 -15.74 -2.06 7.66
N ASP A 81 -16.66 -2.61 8.45
CA ASP A 81 -18.02 -2.86 8.00
C ASP A 81 -18.81 -1.54 8.02
N LEU A 82 -19.27 -1.11 6.84
CA LEU A 82 -20.10 0.07 6.67
C LEU A 82 -21.49 -0.38 6.23
N SER A 83 -22.52 0.14 6.92
CA SER A 83 -23.92 -0.06 6.54
C SER A 83 -24.55 1.29 6.20
N ALA A 84 -25.30 1.35 5.10
CA ALA A 84 -25.98 2.54 4.63
C ALA A 84 -27.46 2.22 4.39
N ASP A 85 -28.36 3.04 4.95
CA ASP A 85 -29.79 2.99 4.65
C ASP A 85 -30.10 3.99 3.53
N VAL A 86 -30.78 3.51 2.48
CA VAL A 86 -31.08 4.31 1.29
C VAL A 86 -32.56 4.22 0.98
N GLY A 87 -33.23 5.36 1.07
CA GLY A 87 -34.63 5.53 0.71
C GLY A 87 -34.81 6.40 -0.55
N VAL A 88 -35.95 6.21 -1.22
CA VAL A 88 -36.41 7.12 -2.27
C VAL A 88 -37.52 7.98 -1.68
N ALA A 89 -37.43 9.30 -1.82
CA ALA A 89 -38.43 10.23 -1.30
C ALA A 89 -39.83 9.95 -1.90
N GLU A 90 -40.87 10.07 -1.09
CA GLU A 90 -42.27 9.92 -1.53
C GLU A 90 -42.58 10.84 -2.72
N GLY A 91 -43.34 10.31 -3.70
CA GLY A 91 -43.69 11.05 -4.92
C GLY A 91 -42.63 11.04 -6.02
N SER A 92 -41.42 10.54 -5.75
CA SER A 92 -40.40 10.40 -6.79
C SER A 92 -40.71 9.23 -7.73
N ARG A 93 -40.52 9.42 -9.04
CA ARG A 93 -40.62 8.32 -10.01
C ARG A 93 -39.58 7.27 -9.66
N ARG A 94 -40.02 6.05 -9.36
CA ARG A 94 -39.11 4.89 -9.21
C ARG A 94 -38.35 4.71 -10.52
N SER A 95 -37.06 5.02 -10.52
CA SER A 95 -36.17 4.66 -11.61
C SER A 95 -35.88 3.17 -11.49
N GLY A 96 -36.09 2.39 -12.56
CA GLY A 96 -35.70 0.98 -12.61
C GLY A 96 -34.20 0.76 -12.75
N LEU A 97 -33.40 1.84 -12.68
CA LEU A 97 -31.96 1.80 -12.80
C LEU A 97 -31.31 1.42 -11.46
N PRO A 98 -30.17 0.71 -11.48
CA PRO A 98 -29.43 0.39 -10.26
C PRO A 98 -28.89 1.65 -9.57
N VAL A 99 -28.85 1.61 -8.23
CA VAL A 99 -28.25 2.67 -7.40
C VAL A 99 -26.82 2.26 -7.07
N ILE A 100 -25.87 3.18 -7.25
CA ILE A 100 -24.46 3.00 -6.88
C ILE A 100 -24.22 3.72 -5.56
N ILE A 101 -23.74 3.00 -4.55
CA ILE A 101 -23.33 3.55 -3.25
C ILE A 101 -21.81 3.47 -3.17
N ALA A 102 -21.16 4.58 -2.85
CA ALA A 102 -19.71 4.65 -2.70
C ALA A 102 -19.34 5.19 -1.30
N ALA A 103 -18.35 4.57 -0.67
CA ALA A 103 -17.73 5.05 0.55
C ALA A 103 -16.29 5.45 0.23
N VAL A 104 -15.92 6.71 0.53
CA VAL A 104 -14.59 7.25 0.25
C VAL A 104 -13.91 7.61 1.57
N PRO A 105 -12.75 7.01 1.90
CA PRO A 105 -11.96 7.41 3.06
C PRO A 105 -11.62 8.90 3.05
N GLN A 106 -11.72 9.56 4.21
CA GLN A 106 -11.49 11.02 4.31
C GLN A 106 -10.09 11.46 3.86
N GLN A 107 -9.08 10.60 4.02
CA GLN A 107 -7.71 10.88 3.57
C GLN A 107 -7.57 11.06 2.05
N TYR A 108 -8.56 10.59 1.27
CA TYR A 108 -8.62 10.78 -0.19
C TYR A 108 -9.49 11.97 -0.58
N LEU A 109 -10.13 12.65 0.38
CA LEU A 109 -10.83 13.90 0.13
C LEU A 109 -9.81 15.02 0.05
N GLY A 110 -9.88 15.84 -1.00
CA GLY A 110 -9.19 17.10 -1.02
C GLY A 110 -10.09 18.21 -1.50
N LEU A 111 -9.69 19.43 -1.12
CA LEU A 111 -10.43 20.64 -1.38
C LEU A 111 -9.65 21.45 -2.41
N THR A 112 -10.35 21.88 -3.45
CA THR A 112 -9.85 22.88 -4.39
C THR A 112 -10.94 23.91 -4.60
N THR A 113 -10.53 25.13 -4.94
CA THR A 113 -11.44 26.20 -5.34
C THR A 113 -11.42 26.32 -6.85
N LEU A 114 -12.58 26.55 -7.44
CA LEU A 114 -12.69 26.88 -8.85
C LEU A 114 -12.41 28.38 -9.04
N ASP A 115 -11.78 28.72 -10.16
CA ASP A 115 -11.57 30.09 -10.59
C ASP A 115 -12.88 30.75 -11.06
N GLU A 116 -12.81 32.04 -11.40
CA GLU A 116 -13.95 32.83 -11.89
C GLU A 116 -14.58 32.27 -13.17
N THR A 117 -13.87 31.39 -13.89
CA THR A 117 -14.36 30.70 -15.10
C THR A 117 -14.90 29.29 -14.81
N GLY A 118 -14.98 28.90 -13.52
CA GLY A 118 -15.43 27.58 -13.08
C GLY A 118 -14.40 26.48 -13.29
N LYS A 119 -13.13 26.81 -13.51
CA LYS A 119 -12.04 25.85 -13.71
C LYS A 119 -11.21 25.71 -12.45
N GLY A 120 -10.82 24.49 -12.13
CA GLY A 120 -9.89 24.21 -11.05
C GLY A 120 -9.02 23.03 -11.41
N LYS A 121 -7.84 22.97 -10.81
CA LYS A 121 -6.98 21.80 -10.86
C LYS A 121 -6.92 21.18 -9.47
N PHE A 122 -6.95 19.86 -9.42
CA PHE A 122 -6.74 19.11 -8.20
C PHE A 122 -5.87 17.89 -8.51
N ASP A 123 -4.76 17.78 -7.80
CA ASP A 123 -3.82 16.68 -7.94
C ASP A 123 -3.89 15.85 -6.65
N PHE A 124 -4.12 14.54 -6.77
CA PHE A 124 -4.14 13.61 -5.64
C PHE A 124 -3.53 12.28 -6.07
N THR A 125 -2.97 11.56 -5.10
CA THR A 125 -2.33 10.26 -5.34
C THR A 125 -3.29 9.16 -4.92
N VAL A 126 -3.54 8.21 -5.82
CA VAL A 126 -4.33 7.00 -5.57
C VAL A 126 -3.45 5.77 -5.77
N GLU A 127 -3.77 4.68 -5.08
CA GLU A 127 -3.12 3.40 -5.31
C GLU A 127 -3.44 2.89 -6.73
N LYS A 128 -2.40 2.51 -7.48
CA LYS A 128 -2.54 1.97 -8.82
C LYS A 128 -2.89 0.49 -8.76
N THR A 129 -4.10 0.13 -9.15
CA THR A 129 -4.54 -1.26 -9.27
C THR A 129 -4.59 -1.66 -10.74
N PRO A 130 -3.83 -2.69 -11.19
CA PRO A 130 -3.79 -3.11 -12.58
C PRO A 130 -5.18 -3.46 -13.12
N GLY A 131 -5.55 -2.89 -14.27
CA GLY A 131 -6.83 -3.17 -14.94
C GLY A 131 -8.05 -2.50 -14.29
N THR A 132 -7.86 -1.65 -13.27
CA THR A 132 -8.96 -0.95 -12.61
C THR A 132 -9.23 0.39 -13.29
N ALA A 133 -10.50 0.64 -13.63
CA ALA A 133 -10.98 1.95 -14.05
C ALA A 133 -11.34 2.80 -12.82
N TYR A 134 -11.00 4.09 -12.87
CA TYR A 134 -11.31 5.03 -11.79
C TYR A 134 -12.50 5.91 -12.17
N ASN A 135 -13.47 6.00 -11.26
CA ASN A 135 -14.53 6.99 -11.33
C ASN A 135 -14.17 8.16 -10.42
N VAL A 136 -14.24 9.38 -10.96
CA VAL A 136 -14.03 10.59 -10.18
C VAL A 136 -15.38 11.23 -9.93
N VAL A 137 -15.64 11.53 -8.66
CA VAL A 137 -16.84 12.24 -8.22
C VAL A 137 -16.39 13.55 -7.60
N VAL A 138 -16.85 14.67 -8.17
CA VAL A 138 -16.64 16.00 -7.62
C VAL A 138 -17.92 16.41 -6.91
N LEU A 139 -17.83 16.75 -5.63
CA LEU A 139 -18.95 17.21 -4.81
C LEU A 139 -18.81 18.71 -4.57
N GLN A 140 -19.73 19.51 -5.12
CA GLN A 140 -19.82 20.94 -4.83
C GLN A 140 -20.96 21.19 -3.85
N PRO A 141 -20.72 21.83 -2.69
CA PRO A 141 -21.81 22.27 -1.83
C PRO A 141 -22.63 23.34 -2.55
N VAL A 142 -23.94 23.12 -2.64
CA VAL A 142 -24.90 24.04 -3.30
C VAL A 142 -25.83 24.73 -2.32
N GLU A 143 -26.12 24.10 -1.19
CA GLU A 143 -27.01 24.65 -0.17
C GLU A 143 -26.61 24.09 1.19
N VAL A 144 -26.67 24.91 2.24
CA VAL A 144 -26.63 24.45 3.62
C VAL A 144 -27.97 24.84 4.23
N THR A 145 -28.79 23.87 4.59
CA THR A 145 -30.09 24.14 5.22
C THR A 145 -29.91 24.67 6.63
N GLU A 146 -30.95 25.31 7.18
CA GLU A 146 -30.94 25.82 8.57
C GLU A 146 -30.65 24.72 9.61
N ASP A 147 -30.99 23.47 9.29
CA ASP A 147 -30.71 22.28 10.11
C ASP A 147 -29.26 21.77 9.98
N GLY A 148 -28.39 22.49 9.26
CA GLY A 148 -26.99 22.12 9.04
C GLY A 148 -26.76 21.04 7.98
N ILE A 149 -27.79 20.66 7.21
CA ILE A 149 -27.65 19.67 6.14
C ILE A 149 -27.04 20.36 4.92
N THR A 150 -25.85 19.91 4.53
CA THR A 150 -25.21 20.38 3.28
C THR A 150 -25.70 19.54 2.11
N ARG A 151 -26.38 20.16 1.14
CA ARG A 151 -26.67 19.55 -0.15
C ARG A 151 -25.50 19.74 -1.09
N TYR A 152 -25.14 18.67 -1.76
CA TYR A 152 -24.07 18.66 -2.75
C TYR A 152 -24.65 18.40 -4.12
N GLN A 153 -24.11 19.11 -5.11
CA GLN A 153 -24.22 18.74 -6.49
C GLN A 153 -23.02 17.85 -6.84
N SER A 154 -23.29 16.70 -7.48
CA SER A 154 -22.24 15.79 -7.90
C SER A 154 -22.00 15.88 -9.41
N ILE A 155 -20.72 15.96 -9.79
CA ILE A 155 -20.25 15.74 -11.16
C ILE A 155 -19.57 14.39 -11.17
N HIS A 156 -19.94 13.53 -12.13
CA HIS A 156 -19.34 12.22 -12.30
C HIS A 156 -18.89 12.02 -13.74
N GLY A 157 -17.82 11.27 -13.91
CA GLY A 157 -17.40 10.77 -15.22
C GLY A 157 -16.15 9.91 -15.12
N PRO A 158 -15.83 9.18 -16.20
CA PRO A 158 -14.65 8.33 -16.23
C PRO A 158 -13.39 9.19 -16.16
N ALA A 159 -12.42 8.77 -15.35
CA ALA A 159 -11.07 9.30 -15.47
C ALA A 159 -10.32 8.55 -16.58
N GLN A 160 -9.62 9.30 -17.43
CA GLN A 160 -8.71 8.72 -18.42
C GLN A 160 -7.31 8.65 -17.82
N VAL A 161 -6.69 7.48 -17.90
CA VAL A 161 -5.26 7.33 -17.59
C VAL A 161 -4.47 8.01 -18.69
N THR A 162 -3.57 8.93 -18.35
CA THR A 162 -2.69 9.58 -19.32
C THR A 162 -1.72 8.58 -19.95
N GLU A 163 -1.18 8.91 -21.13
CA GLU A 163 -0.22 8.05 -21.86
C GLU A 163 1.02 7.71 -21.04
N ASP A 164 1.42 8.58 -20.11
CA ASP A 164 2.53 8.34 -19.18
C ASP A 164 2.20 7.36 -18.04
N GLN A 165 0.95 6.92 -17.92
CA GLN A 165 0.38 6.10 -16.84
C GLN A 165 0.67 6.60 -15.42
N LYS A 166 0.98 7.89 -15.27
CA LYS A 166 1.30 8.52 -13.98
C LYS A 166 0.17 9.44 -13.50
N HIS A 167 -0.72 9.86 -14.39
CA HIS A 167 -1.80 10.78 -14.07
C HIS A 167 -3.15 10.21 -14.49
N LEU A 168 -4.18 10.62 -13.75
CA LEU A 168 -5.58 10.45 -14.12
C LEU A 168 -6.12 11.82 -14.47
N ILE A 169 -6.65 11.97 -15.69
CA ILE A 169 -7.33 13.20 -16.10
C ILE A 169 -8.83 12.96 -16.04
N PHE A 170 -9.49 13.75 -15.21
CA PHE A 170 -10.93 13.92 -15.24
C PHE A 170 -11.24 15.31 -15.78
N THR A 171 -12.12 15.40 -16.78
CA THR A 171 -12.65 16.66 -17.28
C THR A 171 -14.17 16.62 -17.13
N GLY A 172 -14.67 17.29 -16.10
CA GLY A 172 -16.10 17.48 -15.85
C GLY A 172 -16.48 18.94 -16.03
N VAL A 173 -17.74 19.20 -16.38
CA VAL A 173 -18.32 20.54 -16.39
C VAL A 173 -19.43 20.58 -15.35
N LEU A 174 -19.37 21.55 -14.44
CA LEU A 174 -20.48 21.85 -13.53
C LEU A 174 -21.68 22.33 -14.36
N ARG A 175 -22.84 21.71 -14.14
CA ARG A 175 -24.10 22.11 -14.77
C ARG A 175 -25.12 22.44 -13.71
#